data_AF-A0A3S8S0Z1-F1
#
_entry.id   AF-A0A3S8S0Z1-F1
#
_cell.length_a   1.000
_cell.length_b   1.000
_cell.length_c   1.000
_cell.angle_alpha   90.00
_cell.angle_beta   90.00
_cell.angle_gamma   90.00
#
_symmetry.space_group_name_H-M   'P 1'
#
loop_
_entity.id
_entity.type
_entity.pdbx_description
1 polymer ?
#
loop_
_entity_poly.entity_id
_entity_poly.type
_entity_poly.pdbx_seq_one_letter_code
_entity_poly.pdbx_strand_id
1 'polypeptide(L)'
;MNWKKTPSVPWIQYNDWPICCNDYAKYLGEWKREYLEKQSDDGNGLNYLLSILEQLSKGKIENVDAFWEDIGHYTAIYVFECLDCSKRNAIPQSY
;
A
#
# COMPACT_ATOMS: atom_id res chain seq x y z
N MET A 1 -19.42 -15.52 19.88
CA MET A 1 -18.56 -14.51 19.20
C MET A 1 -17.38 -15.25 18.58
N ASN A 2 -17.17 -15.09 17.27
CA ASN A 2 -16.27 -15.92 16.46
C ASN A 2 -14.96 -15.12 16.21
N TRP A 3 -13.87 -15.44 16.89
CA TRP A 3 -12.60 -14.69 16.88
C TRP A 3 -11.73 -14.89 15.63
N LYS A 4 -12.32 -15.02 14.44
CA LYS A 4 -11.61 -15.40 13.19
C LYS A 4 -11.28 -14.24 12.23
N LYS A 5 -11.35 -12.98 12.65
CA LYS A 5 -11.20 -11.80 11.77
C LYS A 5 -10.21 -10.74 12.24
N THR A 6 -9.20 -11.08 13.03
CA THR A 6 -8.11 -10.13 13.35
C THR A 6 -6.79 -10.68 12.86
N PRO A 7 -6.08 -9.99 11.93
CA PRO A 7 -4.76 -10.41 11.51
C PRO A 7 -3.78 -10.34 12.69
N SER A 8 -2.92 -11.35 12.79
CA SER A 8 -2.00 -11.62 13.91
C SER A 8 -0.80 -10.66 13.98
N VAL A 9 -0.96 -9.37 13.70
CA VAL A 9 0.19 -8.44 13.63
C VAL A 9 -0.06 -7.20 14.50
N PRO A 10 0.44 -7.20 15.76
CA PRO A 10 0.13 -6.17 16.76
C PRO A 10 0.88 -4.83 16.61
N TRP A 11 1.63 -4.59 15.53
CA TRP A 11 2.52 -3.41 15.41
C TRP A 11 2.13 -2.39 14.34
N ILE A 12 0.95 -2.53 13.72
CA ILE A 12 0.29 -1.41 13.03
C ILE A 12 -0.33 -0.52 14.12
N GLN A 13 0.50 0.21 14.87
CA GLN A 13 0.04 1.06 15.98
C GLN A 13 -0.10 2.55 15.60
N TYR A 14 0.10 2.91 14.33
CA TYR A 14 -0.10 4.29 13.86
C TYR A 14 -0.75 4.46 12.48
N ASN A 15 -0.93 3.39 11.70
CA ASN A 15 -1.63 3.46 10.42
C ASN A 15 -2.95 2.70 10.54
N ASP A 16 -4.09 3.37 10.49
CA ASP A 16 -5.37 2.66 10.46
C ASP A 16 -5.36 1.63 9.33
N TRP A 17 -5.73 0.38 9.65
CA TRP A 17 -5.84 -0.66 8.63
C TRP A 17 -6.78 -0.17 7.53
N PRO A 18 -6.41 -0.23 6.23
CA PRO A 18 -7.26 0.32 5.18
C PRO A 18 -8.66 -0.27 5.20
N ILE A 19 -9.66 0.60 5.39
CA ILE A 19 -11.08 0.24 5.30
C ILE A 19 -11.59 0.67 3.93
N CYS A 20 -12.31 -0.23 3.26
CA CYS A 20 -12.98 0.06 1.99
C CYS A 20 -14.30 -0.70 1.94
N CYS A 21 -15.36 -0.09 1.41
CA CYS A 21 -16.69 -0.71 1.36
C CYS A 21 -17.22 -1.17 2.74
N ASN A 22 -16.83 -0.49 3.82
CA ASN A 22 -17.17 -0.81 5.21
C ASN A 22 -16.58 -2.13 5.76
N ASP A 23 -15.58 -2.72 5.10
CA ASP A 23 -14.82 -3.84 5.64
C ASP A 23 -13.30 -3.59 5.53
N TYR A 24 -12.53 -4.39 6.25
CA TYR A 24 -11.07 -4.36 6.21
C TYR A 24 -10.57 -4.88 4.87
N ALA A 25 -9.67 -4.14 4.23
CA ALA A 25 -9.02 -4.58 3.01
C ALA A 25 -8.10 -5.78 3.29
N LYS A 26 -7.97 -6.70 2.34
CA LYS A 26 -7.05 -7.83 2.42
C LYS A 26 -5.62 -7.34 2.20
N TYR A 27 -4.70 -7.72 3.08
CA TYR A 27 -3.28 -7.47 2.88
C TYR A 27 -2.72 -8.35 1.75
N LEU A 28 -2.05 -7.72 0.77
CA LEU A 28 -1.42 -8.40 -0.37
C LEU A 28 0.09 -8.55 -0.22
N GLY A 29 0.71 -7.87 0.75
CA GLY A 29 2.15 -7.93 0.99
C GLY A 29 2.83 -6.57 0.89
N GLU A 30 4.13 -6.60 1.15
CA GLU A 30 5.05 -5.52 0.82
C GLU A 30 5.47 -5.65 -0.64
N TRP A 31 5.30 -4.59 -1.43
CA TRP A 31 5.65 -4.58 -2.85
C TRP A 31 6.89 -3.74 -3.10
N LYS A 32 7.91 -4.36 -3.71
CA LYS A 32 9.11 -3.67 -4.18
C LYS A 32 8.90 -3.07 -5.57
N ARG A 33 9.83 -2.21 -5.99
CA ARG A 33 9.82 -1.56 -7.31
C ARG A 33 9.61 -2.54 -8.46
N GLU A 34 10.34 -3.66 -8.46
CA GLU A 34 10.27 -4.67 -9.53
C GLU A 34 8.89 -5.34 -9.59
N TYR A 35 8.20 -5.44 -8.46
CA TYR A 35 6.85 -5.97 -8.43
C TYR A 35 5.83 -4.94 -8.89
N LEU A 36 5.99 -3.67 -8.51
CA LEU A 36 5.15 -2.56 -8.98
C LEU A 36 5.23 -2.39 -10.50
N GLU A 37 6.44 -2.47 -11.07
CA GLU A 37 6.65 -2.46 -12.53
C GLU A 37 5.93 -3.62 -13.22
N LYS A 38 6.00 -4.84 -12.66
CA LYS A 38 5.27 -6.01 -13.21
C LYS A 38 3.75 -5.90 -13.11
N GLN A 39 3.23 -5.08 -12.20
CA GLN A 39 1.79 -4.85 -12.04
C GLN A 39 1.28 -3.70 -12.92
N SER A 40 2.18 -2.90 -13.50
CA SER A 40 1.82 -1.83 -14.43
C SER A 40 1.70 -2.37 -15.86
N ASP A 41 0.70 -1.90 -16.61
CA ASP A 41 0.44 -2.34 -17.99
C ASP A 41 1.53 -1.88 -18.97
N ASP A 42 2.21 -0.77 -18.66
CA ASP A 42 3.24 -0.12 -19.49
C ASP A 42 4.66 -0.28 -18.94
N GLY A 43 4.84 -1.01 -17.84
CA GLY A 43 6.11 -1.12 -17.12
C GLY A 43 6.44 0.10 -16.24
N ASN A 44 5.58 1.12 -16.19
CA ASN A 44 5.76 2.28 -15.33
C ASN A 44 5.22 2.03 -13.92
N GLY A 45 6.04 1.33 -13.12
CA GLY A 45 5.71 1.00 -11.73
C GLY A 45 5.45 2.22 -10.83
N LEU A 46 6.12 3.35 -11.11
CA LEU A 46 5.92 4.60 -10.38
C LEU A 46 4.53 5.16 -10.61
N ASN A 47 4.11 5.31 -11.87
CA ASN A 47 2.78 5.82 -12.19
C ASN A 47 1.69 4.90 -11.64
N TYR A 48 1.89 3.58 -11.75
CA TYR A 48 0.99 2.60 -11.14
C TYR A 48 0.90 2.77 -9.61
N LEU A 49 2.03 2.89 -8.91
CA LEU A 49 2.05 3.14 -7.47
C LEU A 49 1.28 4.42 -7.12
N LEU A 50 1.56 5.52 -7.82
CA LEU A 50 0.86 6.80 -7.61
C LEU A 50 -0.65 6.67 -7.84
N SER A 51 -1.10 5.78 -8.73
CA SER A 51 -2.54 5.56 -8.94
C SER A 51 -3.22 4.92 -7.72
N ILE A 52 -2.54 3.98 -7.04
CA ILE A 52 -3.08 3.21 -5.92
C ILE A 52 -2.70 3.76 -4.54
N LEU A 53 -1.86 4.80 -4.46
CA LEU A 53 -1.52 5.43 -3.19
C LEU A 53 -2.78 5.95 -2.46
N GLU A 54 -2.78 5.75 -1.16
CA GLU A 54 -3.78 6.32 -0.26
C GLU A 54 -3.69 7.87 -0.28
N GLN A 55 -4.85 8.55 -0.19
CA GLN A 55 -4.93 9.99 -0.47
C GLN A 55 -4.09 10.84 0.49
N LEU A 56 -4.07 10.49 1.78
CA LEU A 56 -3.26 11.23 2.77
C LEU A 56 -1.77 11.08 2.48
N SER A 57 -1.35 9.94 1.96
CA SER A 57 0.03 9.67 1.58
C SER A 57 0.48 10.50 0.37
N LYS A 58 -0.39 10.71 -0.63
CA LYS A 58 -0.07 11.52 -1.82
C LYS A 58 0.31 12.96 -1.47
N GLY A 59 -0.39 13.56 -0.50
CA GLY A 59 -0.13 14.95 -0.09
C GLY A 59 1.18 15.15 0.69
N LYS A 60 1.84 14.07 1.11
CA LYS A 60 3.09 14.11 1.89
C LYS A 60 4.33 13.87 1.03
N ILE A 61 4.16 13.48 -0.24
CA ILE A 61 5.27 13.23 -1.15
C ILE A 61 5.73 14.57 -1.73
N GLU A 62 6.83 15.08 -1.23
CA GLU A 62 7.43 16.35 -1.70
C GLU A 62 8.21 16.16 -3.00
N ASN A 63 8.88 15.01 -3.15
CA ASN A 63 9.66 14.65 -4.32
C ASN A 63 9.37 13.20 -4.71
N VAL A 64 8.73 13.02 -5.87
CA VAL A 64 8.27 11.72 -6.36
C VAL A 64 9.44 10.81 -6.76
N ASP A 65 10.49 11.37 -7.37
CA ASP A 65 11.64 10.60 -7.84
C ASP A 65 12.47 10.09 -6.65
N ALA A 66 12.70 10.95 -5.65
CA ALA A 66 13.38 10.55 -4.42
C ALA A 66 12.58 9.49 -3.65
N PHE A 67 11.26 9.67 -3.55
CA PHE A 67 10.37 8.68 -2.95
C PHE A 67 10.45 7.32 -3.65
N TRP A 68 10.48 7.31 -4.98
CA TRP A 68 10.63 6.07 -5.76
C TRP A 68 11.95 5.36 -5.45
N GLU A 69 13.07 6.10 -5.43
CA GLU A 69 14.39 5.54 -5.13
C GLU A 69 14.51 5.02 -3.69
N ASP A 70 13.78 5.59 -2.74
CA ASP A 70 13.79 5.14 -1.35
C ASP A 70 13.05 3.80 -1.11
N ILE A 71 12.23 3.35 -2.06
CA ILE A 71 11.45 2.12 -1.93
C ILE A 71 12.38 0.91 -1.88
N GLY A 72 12.26 0.13 -0.79
CA GLY A 72 13.08 -1.04 -0.52
C GLY A 72 14.40 -0.73 0.21
N HIS A 73 14.68 0.55 0.47
CA HIS A 73 15.83 0.99 1.26
C HIS A 73 15.39 1.58 2.61
N TYR A 74 14.65 2.68 2.54
CA TYR A 74 14.15 3.43 3.71
C TYR A 74 12.64 3.49 3.77
N THR A 75 11.95 3.09 2.69
CA THR A 75 10.49 3.09 2.60
C THR A 75 9.99 1.72 2.18
N ALA A 76 9.04 1.15 2.93
CA ALA A 76 8.23 0.02 2.50
C ALA A 76 6.90 0.46 1.92
N ILE A 77 6.41 -0.30 0.94
CA ILE A 77 5.09 -0.10 0.35
C ILE A 77 4.22 -1.31 0.71
N TYR A 78 3.25 -1.11 1.60
CA TYR A 78 2.28 -2.13 1.96
C TYR A 78 1.03 -1.99 1.10
N VAL A 79 0.64 -3.07 0.42
CA VAL A 79 -0.48 -3.06 -0.51
C VAL A 79 -1.65 -3.87 0.05
N PHE A 80 -2.84 -3.29 -0.10
CA PHE A 80 -4.10 -3.85 0.35
C PHE A 80 -5.13 -3.84 -0.78
N GLU A 81 -6.07 -4.76 -0.76
CA GLU A 81 -7.13 -4.88 -1.76
C GLU A 81 -8.51 -5.03 -1.09
N CYS A 82 -9.47 -4.21 -1.51
CA CYS A 82 -10.85 -4.36 -1.09
C CYS A 82 -11.44 -5.65 -1.68
N LEU A 83 -12.07 -6.47 -0.85
CA LEU A 83 -12.69 -7.72 -1.28
C LEU A 83 -13.98 -7.51 -2.10
N ASP A 84 -14.62 -6.34 -1.98
CA ASP A 84 -15.89 -6.05 -2.66
C ASP A 84 -15.70 -5.37 -4.02
N CYS A 85 -14.80 -4.39 -4.11
CA CYS A 85 -14.60 -3.59 -5.32
C CYS A 85 -13.22 -3.77 -5.97
N SER A 86 -12.37 -4.65 -5.43
CA SER A 86 -10.99 -4.90 -5.89
C SER A 86 -10.09 -3.66 -5.95
N LYS A 87 -10.51 -2.54 -5.34
CA LYS A 87 -9.68 -1.34 -5.25
C LYS A 87 -8.43 -1.66 -4.43
N ARG A 88 -7.27 -1.32 -5.01
CA ARG A 88 -5.99 -1.43 -4.33
C ARG A 88 -5.63 -0.10 -3.65
N ASN A 89 -5.09 -0.20 -2.44
CA ASN A 89 -4.52 0.91 -1.69
C ASN A 89 -3.09 0.57 -1.28
N ALA A 90 -2.16 1.45 -1.62
CA ALA A 90 -0.77 1.38 -1.16
C ALA A 90 -0.54 2.39 -0.04
N ILE A 91 0.08 1.92 1.04
CA ILE A 91 0.53 2.75 2.16
C ILE A 91 2.06 2.71 2.20
N PRO A 92 2.74 3.85 2.01
CA PRO A 92 4.16 3.97 2.26
C PRO A 92 4.42 4.10 3.76
N GLN A 93 5.43 3.39 4.25
CA GLN A 93 5.90 3.50 5.62
C GLN A 93 7.42 3.60 5.64
N SER A 94 7.94 4.65 6.27
CA SER A 94 9.37 4.79 6.52
C SER A 94 9.84 3.82 7.60
N TYR A 95 11.04 3.26 7.41
CA TYR A 95 11.74 2.43 8.38
C TYR A 95 12.62 3.24 9.34
#